data_AF-A0A2V9ZN46-F1
#
_entry.id   AF-A0A2V9ZN46-F1
#
_cell.length_a   1.000
_cell.length_b   1.000
_cell.length_c   1.000
_cell.angle_alpha   90.00
_cell.angle_beta   90.00
_cell.angle_gamma   90.00
#
_symmetry.space_group_name_H-M   'P 1'
#
loop_
_entity.id
_entity.type
_entity.pdbx_description
1 polymer ?
#
loop_
_entity_poly.entity_id
_entity_poly.type
_entity_poly.pdbx_seq_one_letter_code
_entity_poly.pdbx_strand_id
1 'polypeptide(L)'
;MKMQAVSPRRTLWSCMLLLAALAAQSTAQCVTATATHGWVNTAFATQTGTFTATFDATPSLSNMNSVVGLSHSAGAAYSDFANLVAFNGTMGIILARNGAAYASQTNIPYTGGSTYHFRLVVNIPAHTYSIFVTPPGGSELTIGSNFAFRTEQNTVTSLSNFGVFVGATAGSLAVCNFAISSGSGGTPDFSLSVAPPTSQTVTTGGSTSYAVNVGAINGFSGNVALSVSGVPGGANANFTPASVSAPGSSLLSVTTTTSTAANSYSLTITGTSGNVSHSANVTLNVTSSATADFTLSATPSSQTVPPGSSTSYTITVTPQNGFNGNVAFSTTGLPAGASPSFNPASVSGSGTSTLTVSTSSSTPIGSSTIMIAGDSGSLSHTANVTLNISSQQTVLNVRDFGATGNGTTLDTAAFQKTLNACKSHPSCLVNVPAPGTYLIGNVVMSSNTTLNVATGATVQGSNNAADYPVITIRWEGRLAQGHRGLIYASGLHWGYDQWNAPDQP
;
A
#
# COMPACT_ATOMS: atom_id res chain seq x y z
N MET A 1 -24.11 39.81 47.33
CA MET A 1 -25.53 39.46 47.58
C MET A 1 -25.58 37.99 47.99
N LYS A 2 -26.01 37.74 49.24
CA LYS A 2 -26.48 36.51 49.91
C LYS A 2 -25.89 35.13 49.59
N MET A 3 -25.41 34.50 50.68
CA MET A 3 -25.30 33.06 50.96
C MET A 3 -26.58 32.27 50.62
N GLN A 4 -26.44 30.98 50.29
CA GLN A 4 -27.27 29.93 50.89
C GLN A 4 -26.66 28.52 50.75
N ALA A 5 -26.58 27.82 51.88
CA ALA A 5 -26.32 26.39 52.00
C ALA A 5 -27.66 25.66 52.17
N VAL A 6 -27.81 24.45 51.60
CA VAL A 6 -28.82 23.44 52.01
C VAL A 6 -28.33 22.02 51.67
N SER A 7 -28.27 21.15 52.69
CA SER A 7 -28.15 19.68 52.61
C SER A 7 -29.48 19.01 52.21
N PRO A 8 -29.53 17.71 51.83
CA PRO A 8 -29.89 16.71 52.85
C PRO A 8 -29.31 15.28 52.68
N ARG A 9 -29.54 14.49 53.73
CA ARG A 9 -29.09 13.12 54.06
C ARG A 9 -29.81 11.96 53.33
N ARG A 10 -29.24 10.75 53.56
CA ARG A 10 -29.79 9.35 53.53
C ARG A 10 -29.49 8.60 52.22
N THR A 11 -29.07 7.34 52.16
CA THR A 11 -28.91 6.21 53.09
C THR A 11 -28.10 5.14 52.34
N LEU A 12 -27.11 4.49 52.95
CA LEU A 12 -26.59 3.21 52.44
C LEU A 12 -26.37 2.24 53.60
N TRP A 13 -26.99 1.08 53.45
CA TRP A 13 -27.14 0.01 54.42
C TRP A 13 -26.06 -1.07 54.19
N SER A 14 -25.58 -1.59 55.31
CA SER A 14 -25.21 -2.98 55.57
C SER A 14 -23.88 -3.60 55.10
N CYS A 15 -23.23 -4.15 56.14
CA CYS A 15 -22.51 -5.41 56.21
C CYS A 15 -21.08 -5.48 55.68
N MET A 16 -20.20 -4.83 56.43
CA MET A 16 -18.85 -5.31 56.67
C MET A 16 -18.93 -6.43 57.74
N LEU A 17 -19.01 -7.70 57.30
CA LEU A 17 -18.72 -8.85 58.17
C LEU A 17 -17.38 -9.43 57.76
N LEU A 18 -16.40 -9.15 58.61
CA LEU A 18 -15.03 -9.63 58.56
C LEU A 18 -15.05 -11.16 58.71
N LEU A 19 -14.47 -11.85 57.74
CA LEU A 19 -14.29 -13.30 57.70
C LEU A 19 -13.28 -13.70 58.79
N ALA A 20 -13.75 -13.89 60.03
CA ALA A 20 -12.98 -14.53 61.10
C ALA A 20 -13.26 -16.03 61.09
N ALA A 21 -12.68 -16.74 60.12
CA ALA A 21 -12.44 -18.18 60.27
C ALA A 21 -11.00 -18.34 60.77
N LEU A 22 -10.88 -18.34 62.11
CA LEU A 22 -9.64 -18.72 62.78
C LEU A 22 -9.21 -20.09 62.28
N ALA A 23 -7.96 -20.15 61.81
CA ALA A 23 -7.28 -21.37 61.43
C ALA A 23 -7.43 -22.45 62.50
N ALA A 24 -8.09 -23.56 62.15
CA ALA A 24 -7.78 -24.81 62.78
C ALA A 24 -6.37 -25.19 62.32
N GLN A 25 -5.39 -25.00 63.20
CA GLN A 25 -4.05 -25.56 63.05
C GLN A 25 -4.15 -27.08 62.95
N SER A 26 -4.08 -27.64 61.75
CA SER A 26 -3.66 -29.02 61.57
C SER A 26 -2.13 -29.03 61.61
N THR A 27 -1.57 -29.69 62.61
CA THR A 27 -0.15 -30.04 62.63
C THR A 27 0.21 -30.73 61.32
N ALA A 28 1.27 -30.27 60.64
CA ALA A 28 1.78 -30.90 59.43
C ALA A 28 2.08 -32.38 59.74
N GLN A 29 1.27 -33.31 59.26
CA GLN A 29 1.52 -34.74 59.46
C GLN A 29 2.71 -35.15 58.60
N CYS A 30 3.86 -35.30 59.25
CA CYS A 30 5.01 -35.96 58.67
C CYS A 30 4.92 -37.47 58.87
N VAL A 31 5.35 -38.23 57.87
CA VAL A 31 5.57 -39.68 57.96
C VAL A 31 7.04 -39.98 57.76
N THR A 32 7.59 -40.88 58.58
CA THR A 32 9.03 -41.19 58.56
C THR A 32 9.24 -42.68 58.38
N ALA A 33 9.94 -43.06 57.31
CA ALA A 33 10.46 -44.42 57.12
C ALA A 33 11.91 -44.49 57.62
N THR A 34 12.32 -45.65 58.13
CA THR A 34 13.70 -45.91 58.62
C THR A 34 14.24 -47.20 58.01
N ALA A 35 15.57 -47.32 57.93
CA ALA A 35 16.27 -48.46 57.31
C ALA A 35 15.89 -49.87 57.82
N THR A 36 15.24 -49.98 58.97
CA THR A 36 14.85 -51.25 59.61
C THR A 36 13.36 -51.56 59.52
N HIS A 37 12.57 -50.65 58.93
CA HIS A 37 11.12 -50.78 58.82
C HIS A 37 10.71 -50.89 57.34
N GLY A 38 9.69 -51.70 57.06
CA GLY A 38 9.11 -51.83 55.72
C GLY A 38 8.44 -50.53 55.24
N TRP A 39 7.67 -50.63 54.15
CA TRP A 39 6.94 -49.49 53.59
C TRP A 39 6.03 -48.81 54.62
N VAL A 40 6.20 -47.50 54.78
CA VAL A 40 5.27 -46.66 55.55
C VAL A 40 4.27 -46.07 54.57
N ASN A 41 3.00 -46.47 54.71
CA ASN A 41 1.93 -46.12 53.78
C ASN A 41 0.99 -45.07 54.39
N THR A 42 0.46 -44.19 53.56
CA THR A 42 -0.54 -43.19 53.95
C THR A 42 -1.55 -43.02 52.84
N ALA A 43 -2.82 -43.27 53.19
CA ALA A 43 -3.92 -43.12 52.26
C ALA A 43 -4.23 -41.64 51.97
N PHE A 44 -4.70 -41.37 50.75
CA PHE A 44 -5.27 -40.09 50.34
C PHE A 44 -6.54 -40.34 49.50
N ALA A 45 -7.31 -39.28 49.23
CA ALA A 45 -8.54 -39.41 48.46
C ALA A 45 -8.29 -40.00 47.06
N THR A 46 -9.04 -41.03 46.68
CA THR A 46 -8.88 -41.72 45.39
C THR A 46 -8.92 -40.76 44.21
N GLN A 47 -7.88 -40.82 43.37
CA GLN A 47 -7.77 -40.08 42.11
C GLN A 47 -7.91 -41.05 40.94
N THR A 48 -8.61 -40.62 39.89
CA THR A 48 -8.81 -41.40 38.65
C THR A 48 -8.42 -40.64 37.37
N GLY A 49 -8.21 -39.33 37.48
CA GLY A 49 -7.86 -38.44 36.36
C GLY A 49 -6.45 -37.87 36.48
N THR A 50 -6.30 -36.60 36.09
CA THR A 50 -5.06 -35.85 36.27
C THR A 50 -5.07 -35.11 37.60
N PHE A 51 -3.99 -35.19 38.36
CA PHE A 51 -3.85 -34.48 39.63
C PHE A 51 -2.39 -34.09 39.91
N THR A 52 -2.18 -33.18 40.86
CA THR A 52 -0.84 -32.83 41.33
C THR A 52 -0.66 -33.29 42.77
N ALA A 53 0.37 -34.09 43.01
CA ALA A 53 0.84 -34.43 44.35
C ALA A 53 2.07 -33.58 44.70
N THR A 54 2.06 -32.93 45.86
CA THR A 54 3.21 -32.22 46.40
C THR A 54 3.60 -32.78 47.75
N PHE A 55 4.89 -32.79 48.07
CA PHE A 55 5.39 -33.17 49.38
C PHE A 55 6.81 -32.65 49.60
N ASP A 56 7.19 -32.50 50.86
CA ASP A 56 8.55 -32.18 51.26
C ASP A 56 9.23 -33.46 51.75
N ALA A 57 10.40 -33.80 51.21
CA ALA A 57 11.15 -34.98 51.65
C ALA A 57 12.55 -34.63 52.16
N THR A 58 12.92 -35.19 53.30
CA THR A 58 14.19 -34.94 54.00
C THR A 58 14.88 -36.28 54.29
N PRO A 59 15.85 -36.71 53.46
CA PRO A 59 16.68 -37.87 53.79
C PRO A 59 17.64 -37.52 54.93
N SER A 60 17.83 -38.40 55.91
CA SER A 60 18.68 -38.09 57.07
C SER A 60 20.19 -38.17 56.77
N LEU A 61 20.57 -38.88 55.70
CA LEU A 61 21.96 -39.10 55.28
C LEU A 61 22.14 -38.77 53.81
N SER A 62 23.33 -38.26 53.44
CA SER A 62 23.75 -38.23 52.04
C SER A 62 24.01 -39.67 51.57
N ASN A 63 23.81 -39.93 50.27
CA ASN A 63 24.11 -41.23 49.65
C ASN A 63 23.37 -42.44 50.27
N MET A 64 22.14 -42.23 50.76
CA MET A 64 21.23 -43.31 51.17
C MET A 64 20.17 -43.62 50.10
N ASN A 65 19.86 -44.90 49.87
CA ASN A 65 18.75 -45.30 49.01
C ASN A 65 17.41 -45.14 49.74
N SER A 66 16.54 -44.27 49.24
CA SER A 66 15.16 -44.13 49.72
C SER A 66 14.23 -43.69 48.61
N VAL A 67 12.94 -43.99 48.75
CA VAL A 67 11.92 -43.68 47.75
C VAL A 67 10.61 -43.18 48.36
N VAL A 68 9.91 -42.36 47.58
CA VAL A 68 8.50 -41.99 47.77
C VAL A 68 7.74 -42.37 46.50
N GLY A 69 6.59 -43.04 46.62
CA GLY A 69 5.80 -43.45 45.46
C GLY A 69 4.30 -43.35 45.68
N LEU A 70 3.55 -43.21 44.58
CA LEU A 70 2.09 -43.27 44.58
C LEU A 70 1.60 -44.64 44.12
N SER A 71 0.52 -45.14 44.70
CA SER A 71 0.01 -46.51 44.52
C SER A 71 -1.52 -46.54 44.58
N HIS A 72 -2.10 -47.62 44.06
CA HIS A 72 -3.54 -47.84 44.12
C HIS A 72 -4.03 -48.02 45.56
N SER A 73 -3.30 -48.82 46.35
CA SER A 73 -3.55 -49.13 47.76
C SER A 73 -2.25 -49.15 48.55
N ALA A 74 -2.27 -49.45 49.85
CA ALA A 74 -1.06 -49.65 50.63
C ALA A 74 -0.13 -50.68 49.95
N GLY A 75 1.09 -50.26 49.61
CA GLY A 75 2.06 -51.09 48.90
C GLY A 75 3.03 -51.79 49.84
N ALA A 76 3.49 -52.98 49.45
CA ALA A 76 4.47 -53.79 50.17
C ALA A 76 5.75 -54.04 49.36
N ALA A 77 5.72 -53.80 48.04
CA ALA A 77 6.85 -53.96 47.13
C ALA A 77 6.96 -52.76 46.16
N TYR A 78 8.14 -52.58 45.57
CA TYR A 78 8.37 -51.52 44.57
C TYR A 78 7.43 -51.60 43.35
N SER A 79 6.95 -52.80 43.02
CA SER A 79 6.02 -53.06 41.92
C SER A 79 4.62 -52.50 42.15
N ASP A 80 4.26 -52.19 43.40
CA ASP A 80 2.91 -51.75 43.77
C ASP A 80 2.70 -50.24 43.51
N PHE A 81 3.77 -49.51 43.21
CA PHE A 81 3.76 -48.06 43.06
C PHE A 81 3.84 -47.65 41.59
N ALA A 82 2.88 -46.86 41.12
CA ALA A 82 2.84 -46.37 39.74
C ALA A 82 4.05 -45.49 39.38
N ASN A 83 4.58 -44.75 40.34
CA ASN A 83 5.79 -43.95 40.21
C ASN A 83 6.66 -44.10 41.45
N LEU A 84 7.96 -43.77 41.32
CA LEU A 84 8.88 -43.65 42.44
C LEU A 84 9.79 -42.45 42.19
N VAL A 85 9.91 -41.59 43.19
CA VAL A 85 10.98 -40.59 43.32
C VAL A 85 12.02 -41.18 44.24
N ALA A 86 13.29 -41.20 43.82
CA ALA A 86 14.36 -41.88 44.52
C ALA A 86 15.50 -40.93 44.87
N PHE A 87 15.90 -40.91 46.14
CA PHE A 87 17.23 -40.49 46.54
C PHE A 87 18.16 -41.67 46.30
N ASN A 88 19.02 -41.59 45.28
CA ASN A 88 19.87 -42.71 44.89
C ASN A 88 21.21 -42.67 45.63
N GLY A 89 21.45 -43.65 46.49
CA GLY A 89 22.65 -43.70 47.33
C GLY A 89 23.95 -44.01 46.59
N THR A 90 23.88 -44.69 45.44
CA THR A 90 25.07 -45.02 44.64
C THR A 90 25.57 -43.83 43.83
N MET A 91 24.65 -43.05 43.26
CA MET A 91 24.97 -41.92 42.39
C MET A 91 24.95 -40.57 43.13
N GLY A 92 24.38 -40.49 44.33
CA GLY A 92 24.25 -39.26 45.11
C GLY A 92 23.31 -38.23 44.49
N ILE A 93 22.39 -38.66 43.62
CA ILE A 93 21.44 -37.81 42.90
C ILE A 93 19.99 -38.25 43.10
N ILE A 94 19.07 -37.34 42.80
CA ILE A 94 17.63 -37.61 42.77
C ILE A 94 17.25 -38.14 41.38
N LEU A 95 16.55 -39.27 41.36
CA LEU A 95 16.05 -39.93 40.15
C LEU A 95 14.54 -40.15 40.26
N ALA A 96 13.89 -40.48 39.14
CA ALA A 96 12.51 -40.94 39.12
C ALA A 96 12.33 -42.16 38.20
N ARG A 97 11.33 -42.98 38.48
CA ARG A 97 11.05 -44.22 37.76
C ARG A 97 10.32 -43.96 36.43
N ASN A 98 10.96 -44.22 35.30
CA ASN A 98 10.36 -44.14 33.96
C ASN A 98 10.17 -45.55 33.38
N GLY A 99 8.95 -46.09 33.45
CA GLY A 99 8.69 -47.47 33.03
C GLY A 99 9.55 -48.49 33.82
N ALA A 100 10.44 -49.18 33.12
CA ALA A 100 11.28 -50.24 33.68
C ALA A 100 12.61 -49.75 34.32
N ALA A 101 12.96 -48.46 34.21
CA ALA A 101 14.25 -47.94 34.65
C ALA A 101 14.11 -46.68 35.52
N TYR A 102 15.11 -46.38 36.34
CA TYR A 102 15.26 -45.05 36.95
C TYR A 102 15.97 -44.13 35.96
N ALA A 103 15.48 -42.90 35.85
CA ALA A 103 16.01 -41.89 34.95
C ALA A 103 15.94 -40.49 35.60
N SER A 104 16.75 -39.57 35.11
CA SER A 104 16.60 -38.14 35.35
C SER A 104 17.09 -37.37 34.13
N GLN A 105 16.39 -36.29 33.78
CA GLN A 105 16.79 -35.33 32.76
C GLN A 105 17.85 -34.35 33.28
N THR A 106 17.89 -34.15 34.61
CA THR A 106 18.81 -33.22 35.27
C THR A 106 19.54 -33.94 36.40
N ASN A 107 20.87 -33.85 36.44
CA ASN A 107 21.64 -34.38 37.57
C ASN A 107 21.45 -33.45 38.78
N ILE A 108 20.60 -33.88 39.72
CA ILE A 108 20.25 -33.10 40.92
C ILE A 108 20.88 -33.79 42.13
N PRO A 109 22.05 -33.32 42.61
CA PRO A 109 22.68 -33.90 43.80
C PRO A 109 21.82 -33.64 45.04
N TYR A 110 21.92 -34.52 46.04
CA TYR A 110 21.25 -34.32 47.32
C TYR A 110 22.19 -34.47 48.52
N THR A 111 21.84 -33.79 49.61
CA THR A 111 22.57 -33.81 50.87
C THR A 111 21.65 -34.26 51.99
N GLY A 112 22.14 -35.13 52.87
CA GLY A 112 21.41 -35.53 54.08
C GLY A 112 21.08 -34.33 54.97
N GLY A 113 19.92 -34.39 55.61
CA GLY A 113 19.38 -33.33 56.46
C GLY A 113 18.76 -32.15 55.70
N SER A 114 18.85 -32.12 54.38
CA SER A 114 18.24 -31.07 53.54
C SER A 114 16.83 -31.47 53.09
N THR A 115 15.91 -30.51 53.06
CA THR A 115 14.52 -30.71 52.63
C THR A 115 14.33 -30.33 51.17
N TYR A 116 13.72 -31.23 50.40
CA TYR A 116 13.44 -31.06 48.98
C TYR A 116 11.93 -31.02 48.77
N HIS A 117 11.43 -29.97 48.12
CA HIS A 117 10.01 -29.88 47.77
C HIS A 117 9.77 -30.55 46.42
N PHE A 118 8.87 -31.51 46.38
CA PHE A 118 8.53 -32.25 45.17
C PHE A 118 7.14 -31.88 44.67
N ARG A 119 6.99 -31.84 43.35
CA ARG A 119 5.71 -31.68 42.66
C ARG A 119 5.61 -32.71 41.55
N LEU A 120 4.59 -33.56 41.62
CA LEU A 120 4.29 -34.59 40.63
C LEU A 120 2.99 -34.24 39.94
N VAL A 121 3.03 -34.04 38.63
CA VAL A 121 1.83 -33.91 37.80
C VAL A 121 1.54 -35.28 37.21
N VAL A 122 0.49 -35.93 37.70
CA VAL A 122 0.15 -37.32 37.42
C VAL A 122 -1.06 -37.37 36.50
N ASN A 123 -0.99 -38.15 35.42
CA ASN A 123 -2.09 -38.42 34.50
C ASN A 123 -2.36 -39.93 34.50
N ILE A 124 -3.37 -40.35 35.26
CA ILE A 124 -3.74 -41.77 35.40
C ILE A 124 -4.23 -42.35 34.07
N PRO A 125 -5.14 -41.72 33.30
CA PRO A 125 -5.58 -42.26 32.01
C PRO A 125 -4.44 -42.51 31.01
N ALA A 126 -3.46 -41.60 30.95
CA ALA A 126 -2.29 -41.75 30.09
C ALA A 126 -1.20 -42.65 30.68
N HIS A 127 -1.31 -43.05 31.94
CA HIS A 127 -0.27 -43.79 32.69
C HIS A 127 1.09 -43.09 32.63
N THR A 128 1.09 -41.77 32.79
CA THR A 128 2.29 -40.93 32.76
C THR A 128 2.33 -39.94 33.91
N TYR A 129 3.52 -39.46 34.25
CA TYR A 129 3.71 -38.34 35.17
C TYR A 129 4.91 -37.48 34.81
N SER A 130 4.84 -36.21 35.19
CA SER A 130 5.99 -35.30 35.20
C SER A 130 6.36 -34.99 36.65
N ILE A 131 7.66 -34.89 36.92
CA ILE A 131 8.22 -34.77 38.27
C ILE A 131 9.22 -33.62 38.32
N PHE A 132 9.02 -32.78 39.33
CA PHE A 132 9.82 -31.59 39.61
C PHE A 132 10.30 -31.61 41.06
N VAL A 133 11.46 -31.00 41.31
CA VAL A 133 12.01 -30.82 42.65
C VAL A 133 12.55 -29.42 42.81
N THR A 134 12.30 -28.79 43.95
CA THR A 134 12.92 -27.55 44.38
C THR A 134 13.89 -27.87 45.51
N PRO A 135 15.21 -27.86 45.24
CA PRO A 135 16.23 -27.99 46.28
C PRO A 135 16.15 -26.85 47.31
N PRO A 136 16.68 -27.03 48.53
CA PRO A 136 16.69 -25.98 49.53
C PRO A 136 17.35 -24.70 49.00
N GLY A 137 16.63 -23.58 49.04
CA GLY A 137 17.10 -22.28 48.54
C GLY A 137 17.26 -22.17 47.02
N GLY A 138 16.84 -23.19 46.26
CA GLY A 138 16.92 -23.23 44.80
C GLY A 138 15.60 -22.90 44.10
N SER A 139 15.65 -22.85 42.77
CA SER A 139 14.45 -22.86 41.92
C SER A 139 14.01 -24.29 41.61
N GLU A 140 12.77 -24.43 41.14
CA GLU A 140 12.22 -25.72 40.72
C GLU A 140 12.97 -26.25 39.48
N LEU A 141 13.38 -27.51 39.55
CA LEU A 141 14.09 -28.25 38.52
C LEU A 141 13.26 -29.44 38.05
N THR A 142 13.35 -29.77 36.77
CA THR A 142 12.68 -30.94 36.20
C THR A 142 13.54 -32.18 36.38
N ILE A 143 13.01 -33.20 37.06
CA ILE A 143 13.61 -34.54 37.10
C ILE A 143 13.21 -35.31 35.84
N GLY A 144 11.96 -35.18 35.39
CA GLY A 144 11.47 -35.87 34.19
C GLY A 144 10.11 -35.36 33.74
N SER A 145 9.89 -35.30 32.44
CA SER A 145 8.60 -34.96 31.83
C SER A 145 7.98 -36.16 31.13
N ASN A 146 6.68 -36.40 31.36
CA ASN A 146 5.91 -37.50 30.76
C ASN A 146 6.57 -38.88 30.93
N PHE A 147 7.18 -39.13 32.09
CA PHE A 147 7.68 -40.46 32.43
C PHE A 147 6.51 -41.44 32.50
N ALA A 148 6.69 -42.61 31.90
CA ALA A 148 5.71 -43.68 31.97
C ALA A 148 5.62 -44.19 33.42
N PHE A 149 4.42 -44.54 33.85
CA PHE A 149 4.25 -45.35 35.05
C PHE A 149 5.08 -46.62 34.94
N ARG A 150 5.40 -47.21 36.10
CA ARG A 150 6.03 -48.52 36.17
C ARG A 150 5.34 -49.51 35.23
N THR A 151 6.14 -50.35 34.59
CA THR A 151 5.65 -51.39 33.67
C THR A 151 4.62 -52.31 34.33
N GLU A 152 4.75 -52.55 35.62
CA GLU A 152 3.84 -53.37 36.45
C GLU A 152 2.53 -52.64 36.80
N GLN A 153 2.44 -51.34 36.55
CA GLN A 153 1.31 -50.46 36.88
C GLN A 153 0.74 -49.76 35.63
N ASN A 154 0.94 -50.35 34.45
CA ASN A 154 0.47 -49.81 33.17
C ASN A 154 -1.04 -50.00 32.91
N THR A 155 -1.77 -50.60 33.86
CA THR A 155 -3.23 -50.77 33.82
C THR A 155 -3.93 -50.18 35.06
N VAL A 156 -3.22 -49.41 35.88
CA VAL A 156 -3.79 -48.87 37.13
C VAL A 156 -4.82 -47.79 36.82
N THR A 157 -6.06 -47.99 37.28
CA THR A 157 -7.16 -47.06 36.96
C THR A 157 -7.38 -46.00 38.03
N SER A 158 -6.74 -46.14 39.20
CA SER A 158 -6.82 -45.14 40.27
C SER A 158 -5.65 -45.21 41.23
N LEU A 159 -5.29 -44.09 41.84
CA LEU A 159 -4.27 -43.99 42.89
C LEU A 159 -4.91 -43.41 44.16
N SER A 160 -4.62 -43.99 45.31
CA SER A 160 -5.20 -43.55 46.60
C SER A 160 -4.27 -43.70 47.80
N ASN A 161 -2.99 -43.98 47.57
CA ASN A 161 -2.02 -44.16 48.63
C ASN A 161 -0.62 -43.68 48.22
N PHE A 162 0.11 -43.05 49.14
CA PHE A 162 1.55 -42.84 48.97
C PHE A 162 2.34 -43.66 49.99
N GLY A 163 3.51 -44.14 49.56
CA GLY A 163 4.39 -44.97 50.36
C GLY A 163 5.79 -44.40 50.42
N VAL A 164 6.43 -44.54 51.59
CA VAL A 164 7.79 -44.11 51.86
C VAL A 164 8.61 -45.33 52.28
N PHE A 165 9.80 -45.49 51.70
CA PHE A 165 10.68 -46.62 52.00
C PHE A 165 12.14 -46.22 52.01
N VAL A 166 12.90 -46.80 52.94
CA VAL A 166 14.36 -46.66 53.03
C VAL A 166 14.98 -48.01 52.72
N GLY A 167 15.68 -48.10 51.59
CA GLY A 167 16.42 -49.30 51.15
C GLY A 167 17.90 -49.27 51.50
N ALA A 168 18.32 -48.34 52.37
CA ALA A 168 19.68 -48.26 52.91
C ALA A 168 19.82 -49.07 54.20
N THR A 169 21.05 -49.35 54.63
CA THR A 169 21.34 -50.02 55.91
C THR A 169 21.22 -49.12 57.14
N ALA A 170 21.18 -47.79 56.95
CA ALA A 170 21.02 -46.81 58.00
C ALA A 170 20.29 -45.55 57.49
N GLY A 171 19.76 -44.76 58.41
CA GLY A 171 19.09 -43.48 58.14
C GLY A 171 17.56 -43.57 58.07
N SER A 172 16.95 -42.42 57.83
CA SER A 172 15.50 -42.22 57.72
C SER A 172 15.15 -41.29 56.56
N LEU A 173 13.92 -41.39 56.08
CA LEU A 173 13.32 -40.45 55.13
C LEU A 173 12.04 -39.92 55.76
N ALA A 174 12.03 -38.62 56.11
CA ALA A 174 10.84 -37.91 56.54
C ALA A 174 10.14 -37.29 55.34
N VAL A 175 8.83 -37.50 55.22
CA VAL A 175 7.96 -36.89 54.20
C VAL A 175 6.87 -36.10 54.89
N CYS A 176 6.84 -34.79 54.67
CA CYS A 176 5.91 -33.86 55.28
C CYS A 176 5.08 -33.15 54.20
N ASN A 177 4.02 -32.46 54.63
CA ASN A 177 3.22 -31.57 53.77
C ASN A 177 2.71 -32.26 52.49
N PHE A 178 2.41 -33.56 52.58
CA PHE A 178 1.81 -34.26 51.46
C PHE A 178 0.44 -33.67 51.18
N ALA A 179 0.25 -33.18 49.97
CA ALA A 179 -1.00 -32.62 49.51
C ALA A 179 -1.33 -33.12 48.11
N ILE A 180 -2.60 -33.46 47.93
CA ILE A 180 -3.17 -33.62 46.60
C ILE A 180 -3.91 -32.32 46.29
N SER A 181 -3.49 -31.64 45.24
CA SER A 181 -4.38 -30.71 44.56
C SER A 181 -4.99 -31.49 43.40
N SER A 182 -6.31 -31.65 43.43
CA SER A 182 -7.04 -32.05 42.23
C SER A 182 -6.60 -31.09 41.15
N GLY A 183 -5.87 -31.60 40.15
CA GLY A 183 -5.42 -30.76 39.08
C GLY A 183 -6.67 -30.19 38.46
N SER A 184 -6.88 -28.88 38.54
CA SER A 184 -7.67 -28.21 37.53
C SER A 184 -6.85 -28.28 36.23
N GLY A 185 -6.68 -29.50 35.69
CA GLY A 185 -6.42 -29.64 34.28
C GLY A 185 -7.59 -28.95 33.62
N GLY A 186 -7.35 -27.74 33.09
CA GLY A 186 -8.38 -27.05 32.33
C GLY A 186 -8.95 -28.03 31.31
N THR A 187 -10.23 -27.90 31.01
CA THR A 187 -10.86 -28.66 29.93
C THR A 187 -9.93 -28.69 28.71
N PRO A 188 -9.65 -29.86 28.10
CA PRO A 188 -8.85 -29.93 26.88
C PRO A 188 -9.36 -28.89 25.88
N ASP A 189 -8.46 -28.03 25.42
CA ASP A 189 -8.79 -26.87 24.60
C ASP A 189 -7.70 -26.66 23.53
N PHE A 190 -7.95 -25.81 22.55
CA PHE A 190 -6.98 -25.43 21.53
C PHE A 190 -6.78 -23.92 21.49
N SER A 191 -5.63 -23.47 21.00
CA SER A 191 -5.43 -22.08 20.61
C SER A 191 -5.58 -21.93 19.10
N LEU A 192 -6.09 -20.78 18.66
CA LEU A 192 -6.17 -20.41 17.24
C LEU A 192 -5.44 -19.08 17.05
N SER A 193 -4.48 -19.04 16.13
CA SER A 193 -3.70 -17.85 15.84
C SER A 193 -3.38 -17.74 14.36
N VAL A 194 -3.05 -16.53 13.90
CA VAL A 194 -2.59 -16.29 12.53
C VAL A 194 -1.17 -15.75 12.59
N ALA A 195 -0.26 -16.35 11.83
CA ALA A 195 1.12 -15.87 11.75
C ALA A 195 1.17 -14.50 11.05
N PRO A 196 2.03 -13.57 11.49
CA PRO A 196 2.25 -12.31 10.78
C PRO A 196 2.64 -12.58 9.30
N PRO A 197 2.07 -11.85 8.33
CA PRO A 197 1.22 -10.66 8.51
C PRO A 197 -0.26 -10.99 8.77
N THR A 198 -0.87 -10.34 9.76
CA THR A 198 -2.33 -10.39 10.01
C THR A 198 -3.12 -9.37 9.18
N SER A 199 -2.42 -8.55 8.38
CA SER A 199 -3.01 -7.64 7.40
C SER A 199 -2.35 -7.87 6.05
N GLN A 200 -3.14 -8.14 5.03
CA GLN A 200 -2.70 -8.39 3.66
C GLN A 200 -3.38 -7.45 2.69
N THR A 201 -2.67 -6.99 1.67
CA THR A 201 -3.24 -6.17 0.59
C THR A 201 -3.34 -6.98 -0.71
N VAL A 202 -4.44 -6.84 -1.42
CA VAL A 202 -4.66 -7.48 -2.72
C VAL A 202 -5.37 -6.50 -3.66
N THR A 203 -4.98 -6.47 -4.93
CA THR A 203 -5.73 -5.74 -5.95
C THR A 203 -6.98 -6.55 -6.36
N THR A 204 -8.01 -5.87 -6.86
CA THR A 204 -9.19 -6.57 -7.41
C THR A 204 -8.79 -7.54 -8.53
N GLY A 205 -9.27 -8.78 -8.47
CA GLY A 205 -8.89 -9.87 -9.37
C GLY A 205 -7.65 -10.67 -8.94
N GLY A 206 -6.99 -10.28 -7.85
CA GLY A 206 -5.81 -10.98 -7.31
C GLY A 206 -6.13 -11.99 -6.21
N SER A 207 -5.07 -12.57 -5.62
CA SER A 207 -5.19 -13.49 -4.49
C SER A 207 -4.13 -13.23 -3.41
N THR A 208 -4.46 -13.52 -2.16
CA THR A 208 -3.53 -13.49 -1.02
C THR A 208 -3.85 -14.64 -0.04
N SER A 209 -3.05 -14.79 1.02
CA SER A 209 -3.25 -15.85 2.00
C SER A 209 -2.83 -15.48 3.42
N TYR A 210 -3.43 -16.16 4.41
CA TYR A 210 -3.09 -16.09 5.82
C TYR A 210 -2.72 -17.48 6.35
N ALA A 211 -1.59 -17.58 7.05
CA ALA A 211 -1.16 -18.83 7.69
C ALA A 211 -1.79 -18.94 9.07
N VAL A 212 -2.64 -19.94 9.26
CA VAL A 212 -3.41 -20.18 10.48
C VAL A 212 -2.81 -21.35 11.25
N ASN A 213 -2.56 -21.15 12.53
CA ASN A 213 -1.96 -22.13 13.43
C ASN A 213 -2.95 -22.53 14.52
N VAL A 214 -3.02 -23.82 14.78
CA VAL A 214 -3.83 -24.44 15.84
C VAL A 214 -2.88 -25.08 16.85
N GLY A 215 -2.89 -24.60 18.10
CA GLY A 215 -2.09 -25.17 19.19
C GLY A 215 -2.93 -26.07 20.11
N ALA A 216 -2.31 -27.05 20.75
CA ALA A 216 -2.95 -27.91 21.74
C ALA A 216 -2.75 -27.36 23.17
N ILE A 217 -3.82 -27.29 23.96
CA ILE A 217 -3.81 -26.88 25.37
C ILE A 217 -4.34 -28.04 26.22
N ASN A 218 -3.68 -28.31 27.35
CA ASN A 218 -4.10 -29.35 28.31
C ASN A 218 -4.32 -30.75 27.70
N GLY A 219 -3.49 -31.14 26.71
CA GLY A 219 -3.54 -32.47 26.09
C GLY A 219 -4.63 -32.64 25.02
N PHE A 220 -5.23 -31.55 24.53
CA PHE A 220 -6.16 -31.59 23.41
C PHE A 220 -5.52 -32.20 22.15
N SER A 221 -6.23 -33.16 21.56
CA SER A 221 -5.82 -33.89 20.34
C SER A 221 -6.96 -34.00 19.32
N GLY A 222 -7.99 -33.15 19.47
CA GLY A 222 -9.14 -33.13 18.57
C GLY A 222 -8.82 -32.50 17.21
N ASN A 223 -9.69 -32.79 16.23
CA ASN A 223 -9.67 -32.16 14.92
C ASN A 223 -10.46 -30.84 14.95
N VAL A 224 -9.83 -29.74 14.56
CA VAL A 224 -10.45 -28.40 14.53
C VAL A 224 -10.88 -28.08 13.11
N ALA A 225 -12.19 -27.95 12.88
CA ALA A 225 -12.74 -27.47 11.62
C ALA A 225 -12.59 -25.95 11.52
N LEU A 226 -12.12 -25.46 10.37
CA LEU A 226 -11.86 -24.04 10.14
C LEU A 226 -12.93 -23.43 9.23
N SER A 227 -13.40 -22.25 9.60
CA SER A 227 -14.33 -21.45 8.81
C SER A 227 -13.92 -19.99 8.83
N VAL A 228 -14.41 -19.21 7.87
CA VAL A 228 -14.14 -17.78 7.78
C VAL A 228 -15.42 -17.03 7.45
N SER A 229 -15.62 -15.89 8.09
CA SER A 229 -16.70 -14.94 7.82
C SER A 229 -16.13 -13.54 7.56
N GLY A 230 -16.96 -12.61 7.06
CA GLY A 230 -16.54 -11.26 6.68
C GLY A 230 -15.89 -11.18 5.28
N VAL A 231 -15.91 -12.26 4.50
CA VAL A 231 -15.39 -12.30 3.13
C VAL A 231 -16.23 -11.35 2.25
N PRO A 232 -15.59 -10.42 1.51
CA PRO A 232 -16.33 -9.44 0.71
C PRO A 232 -17.10 -10.07 -0.45
N GLY A 233 -18.19 -9.42 -0.86
CA GLY A 233 -18.92 -9.79 -2.07
C GLY A 233 -18.01 -9.82 -3.30
N GLY A 234 -18.09 -10.90 -4.09
CA GLY A 234 -17.21 -11.11 -5.24
C GLY A 234 -15.82 -11.66 -4.91
N ALA A 235 -15.53 -12.06 -3.67
CA ALA A 235 -14.34 -12.81 -3.31
C ALA A 235 -14.68 -14.24 -2.87
N ASN A 236 -13.69 -15.13 -2.94
CA ASN A 236 -13.76 -16.51 -2.45
C ASN A 236 -12.65 -16.73 -1.42
N ALA A 237 -12.94 -17.46 -0.34
CA ALA A 237 -11.96 -17.82 0.68
C ALA A 237 -12.03 -19.33 0.96
N ASN A 238 -10.89 -19.99 1.01
CA ASN A 238 -10.80 -21.44 1.23
C ASN A 238 -9.62 -21.82 2.12
N PHE A 239 -9.81 -22.85 2.94
CA PHE A 239 -8.76 -23.41 3.80
C PHE A 239 -8.16 -24.68 3.21
N THR A 240 -6.83 -24.79 3.24
CA THR A 240 -6.11 -26.00 2.86
C THR A 240 -5.08 -26.38 3.92
N PRO A 241 -5.34 -27.41 4.75
CA PRO A 241 -6.57 -28.21 4.84
C PRO A 241 -7.72 -27.48 5.58
N ALA A 242 -8.98 -27.86 5.30
CA ALA A 242 -10.16 -27.26 5.96
C ALA A 242 -10.36 -27.66 7.42
N SER A 243 -9.66 -28.70 7.90
CA SER A 243 -9.59 -29.07 9.30
C SER A 243 -8.19 -29.53 9.67
N VAL A 244 -7.80 -29.28 10.92
CA VAL A 244 -6.45 -29.52 11.42
C VAL A 244 -6.50 -30.29 12.73
N SER A 245 -5.77 -31.41 12.82
CA SER A 245 -5.53 -32.09 14.10
C SER A 245 -4.57 -31.26 14.93
N ALA A 246 -4.93 -30.92 16.18
CA ALA A 246 -4.08 -30.09 17.02
C ALA A 246 -2.90 -30.89 17.62
N PRO A 247 -1.67 -30.33 17.66
CA PRO A 247 -1.27 -29.08 17.03
C PRO A 247 -1.04 -29.22 15.51
N GLY A 248 -1.30 -28.16 14.75
CA GLY A 248 -1.07 -28.14 13.30
C GLY A 248 -1.33 -26.77 12.66
N SER A 249 -1.32 -26.71 11.33
CA SER A 249 -1.55 -25.47 10.59
C SER A 249 -2.40 -25.66 9.33
N SER A 250 -2.96 -24.56 8.84
CA SER A 250 -3.71 -24.46 7.59
C SER A 250 -3.45 -23.13 6.91
N LEU A 251 -3.64 -23.08 5.59
CA LEU A 251 -3.56 -21.85 4.81
C LEU A 251 -4.96 -21.39 4.42
N LEU A 252 -5.34 -20.18 4.80
CA LEU A 252 -6.52 -19.49 4.28
C LEU A 252 -6.12 -18.73 3.01
N SER A 253 -6.55 -19.18 1.84
CA SER A 253 -6.39 -18.46 0.59
C SER A 253 -7.64 -17.63 0.30
N VAL A 254 -7.45 -16.34 -0.03
CA VAL A 254 -8.53 -15.43 -0.44
C VAL A 254 -8.25 -14.92 -1.85
N THR A 255 -9.20 -15.10 -2.76
CA THR A 255 -9.15 -14.64 -4.15
C THR A 255 -10.26 -13.64 -4.39
N THR A 256 -9.94 -12.47 -4.94
CA THR A 256 -10.89 -11.42 -5.29
C THR A 256 -11.22 -11.47 -6.79
N THR A 257 -12.33 -10.88 -7.18
CA THR A 257 -12.66 -10.64 -8.60
C THR A 257 -12.51 -9.16 -8.92
N THR A 258 -12.61 -8.80 -10.20
CA THR A 258 -12.65 -7.40 -10.63
C THR A 258 -13.86 -6.64 -10.09
N SER A 259 -14.90 -7.37 -9.64
CA SER A 259 -16.12 -6.80 -9.06
C SER A 259 -16.06 -6.63 -7.53
N THR A 260 -15.03 -7.17 -6.86
CA THR A 260 -14.85 -6.98 -5.43
C THR A 260 -14.63 -5.50 -5.14
N ALA A 261 -15.42 -4.89 -4.26
CA ALA A 261 -15.27 -3.49 -3.94
C ALA A 261 -13.93 -3.22 -3.24
N ALA A 262 -13.28 -2.11 -3.58
CA ALA A 262 -12.06 -1.68 -2.90
C ALA A 262 -12.39 -1.13 -1.51
N ASN A 263 -11.94 -1.82 -0.47
CA ASN A 263 -12.11 -1.44 0.93
C ASN A 263 -11.21 -2.29 1.84
N SER A 264 -11.16 -1.93 3.12
CA SER A 264 -10.60 -2.77 4.18
C SER A 264 -11.70 -3.65 4.79
N TYR A 265 -11.48 -4.96 4.77
CA TYR A 265 -12.41 -5.97 5.30
C TYR A 265 -11.78 -6.68 6.50
N SER A 266 -12.55 -6.81 7.59
CA SER A 266 -12.17 -7.65 8.72
C SER A 266 -12.70 -9.07 8.49
N LEU A 267 -11.79 -10.03 8.34
CA LEU A 267 -12.15 -11.44 8.25
C LEU A 267 -12.04 -12.06 9.65
N THR A 268 -13.07 -12.81 10.05
CA THR A 268 -13.06 -13.57 11.30
C THR A 268 -12.90 -15.04 10.97
N ILE A 269 -11.76 -15.59 11.35
CA ILE A 269 -11.43 -17.00 11.22
C ILE A 269 -11.88 -17.70 12.50
N THR A 270 -12.70 -18.73 12.37
CA THR A 270 -13.24 -19.49 13.49
C THR A 270 -12.81 -20.95 13.37
N GLY A 271 -12.16 -21.46 14.41
CA GLY A 271 -11.90 -22.88 14.60
C GLY A 271 -12.94 -23.46 15.54
N THR A 272 -13.45 -24.64 15.23
CA THR A 272 -14.45 -25.34 16.07
C THR A 272 -14.11 -26.82 16.19
N SER A 273 -14.18 -27.35 17.42
CA SER A 273 -14.08 -28.78 17.71
C SER A 273 -15.13 -29.16 18.75
N GLY A 274 -16.20 -29.82 18.31
CA GLY A 274 -17.37 -30.09 19.16
C GLY A 274 -18.01 -28.79 19.65
N ASN A 275 -18.07 -28.59 20.98
CA ASN A 275 -18.64 -27.39 21.61
C ASN A 275 -17.60 -26.29 21.88
N VAL A 276 -16.34 -26.51 21.55
CA VAL A 276 -15.24 -25.57 21.78
C VAL A 276 -14.98 -24.78 20.51
N SER A 277 -14.96 -23.46 20.61
CA SER A 277 -14.74 -22.57 19.47
C SER A 277 -13.87 -21.38 19.85
N HIS A 278 -12.89 -21.07 19.01
CA HIS A 278 -12.02 -19.90 19.13
C HIS A 278 -12.00 -19.13 17.83
N SER A 279 -11.73 -17.83 17.89
CA SER A 279 -11.65 -16.98 16.69
C SER A 279 -10.41 -16.10 16.70
N ALA A 280 -9.93 -15.80 15.49
CA ALA A 280 -8.87 -14.84 15.24
C ALA A 280 -9.28 -13.91 14.09
N ASN A 281 -8.88 -12.64 14.17
CA ASN A 281 -9.23 -11.64 13.18
C ASN A 281 -8.01 -11.30 12.31
N VAL A 282 -8.26 -11.13 11.01
CA VAL A 282 -7.27 -10.62 10.06
C VAL A 282 -7.89 -9.52 9.21
N THR A 283 -7.05 -8.70 8.61
CA THR A 283 -7.48 -7.61 7.72
C THR A 283 -7.11 -7.93 6.28
N LEU A 284 -8.09 -7.87 5.39
CA LEU A 284 -7.90 -7.91 3.95
C LEU A 284 -8.13 -6.51 3.38
N ASN A 285 -7.08 -5.88 2.89
CA ASN A 285 -7.18 -4.59 2.22
C ASN A 285 -7.28 -4.79 0.70
N VAL A 286 -8.46 -4.55 0.14
CA VAL A 286 -8.69 -4.65 -1.30
C VAL A 286 -8.49 -3.29 -1.95
N THR A 287 -7.56 -3.19 -2.88
CA THR A 287 -7.33 -1.99 -3.68
C THR A 287 -7.89 -2.18 -5.09
N SER A 288 -8.45 -1.13 -5.69
CA SER A 288 -8.91 -1.18 -7.07
C SER A 288 -7.70 -1.39 -7.99
N SER A 289 -7.79 -2.36 -8.90
CA SER A 289 -6.88 -2.40 -10.05
C SER A 289 -7.03 -1.10 -10.84
N ALA A 290 -5.92 -0.41 -11.11
CA ALA A 290 -5.94 0.80 -11.91
C ALA A 290 -6.49 0.46 -13.30
N THR A 291 -7.55 1.14 -13.73
CA THR A 291 -8.16 0.88 -15.03
C THR A 291 -7.19 1.25 -16.15
N ALA A 292 -7.12 0.41 -17.18
CA ALA A 292 -6.39 0.72 -18.41
C ALA A 292 -6.86 2.09 -18.94
N ASP A 293 -5.91 3.00 -19.16
CA ASP A 293 -6.20 4.37 -19.62
C ASP A 293 -5.05 4.91 -20.48
N PHE A 294 -5.12 6.12 -21.01
CA PHE A 294 -4.04 6.75 -21.76
C PHE A 294 -3.99 8.25 -21.50
N THR A 295 -2.90 8.90 -21.90
CA THR A 295 -2.82 10.36 -21.97
C THR A 295 -2.54 10.82 -23.39
N LEU A 296 -2.98 12.04 -23.70
CA LEU A 296 -2.81 12.69 -24.99
C LEU A 296 -1.98 13.96 -24.83
N SER A 297 -1.02 14.18 -25.73
CA SER A 297 -0.28 15.44 -25.83
C SER A 297 -0.10 15.81 -27.30
N ALA A 298 0.07 17.11 -27.57
CA ALA A 298 0.29 17.62 -28.93
C ALA A 298 1.40 18.66 -28.94
N THR A 299 2.32 18.55 -29.91
CA THR A 299 3.47 19.45 -30.04
C THR A 299 3.72 19.85 -31.50
N PRO A 300 4.20 21.08 -31.76
CA PRO A 300 4.37 22.17 -30.80
C PRO A 300 3.02 22.73 -30.32
N SER A 301 3.02 23.52 -29.23
CA SER A 301 1.76 24.09 -28.68
C SER A 301 1.15 25.19 -29.55
N SER A 302 1.92 25.75 -30.49
CA SER A 302 1.49 26.81 -31.39
C SER A 302 2.21 26.72 -32.73
N GLN A 303 1.49 27.02 -33.82
CA GLN A 303 2.05 27.18 -35.16
C GLN A 303 1.47 28.43 -35.82
N THR A 304 2.26 29.02 -36.71
CA THR A 304 1.82 30.15 -37.53
C THR A 304 1.85 29.75 -39.00
N VAL A 305 0.79 30.02 -39.74
CA VAL A 305 0.68 29.67 -41.16
C VAL A 305 -0.07 30.76 -41.94
N PRO A 306 0.35 31.07 -43.19
CA PRO A 306 -0.41 31.98 -44.04
C PRO A 306 -1.70 31.35 -44.57
N PRO A 307 -2.72 32.16 -44.93
CA PRO A 307 -3.87 31.66 -45.68
C PRO A 307 -3.43 30.92 -46.96
N GLY A 308 -4.06 29.79 -47.26
CA GLY A 308 -3.75 28.96 -48.43
C GLY A 308 -2.61 27.96 -48.22
N SER A 309 -2.03 27.90 -47.02
CA SER A 309 -0.90 27.02 -46.68
C SER A 309 -1.30 25.98 -45.62
N SER A 310 -0.36 25.09 -45.26
CA SER A 310 -0.57 24.05 -44.25
C SER A 310 0.53 24.03 -43.19
N THR A 311 0.19 23.57 -41.99
CA THR A 311 1.13 23.27 -40.90
C THR A 311 0.77 21.95 -40.22
N SER A 312 1.61 21.47 -39.30
CA SER A 312 1.37 20.20 -38.62
C SER A 312 1.72 20.20 -37.14
N TYR A 313 1.01 19.35 -36.40
CA TYR A 313 1.24 19.01 -34.99
C TYR A 313 1.46 17.50 -34.87
N THR A 314 2.34 17.10 -33.96
CA THR A 314 2.54 15.70 -33.58
C THR A 314 1.75 15.43 -32.32
N ILE A 315 0.83 14.48 -32.39
CA ILE A 315 0.03 14.00 -31.28
C ILE A 315 0.67 12.73 -30.75
N THR A 316 0.83 12.61 -29.43
CA THR A 316 1.41 11.45 -28.77
C THR A 316 0.40 10.83 -27.83
N VAL A 317 0.16 9.52 -27.98
CA VAL A 317 -0.62 8.69 -27.06
C VAL A 317 0.34 7.95 -26.15
N THR A 318 0.18 8.12 -24.84
CA THR A 318 0.97 7.40 -23.82
C THR A 318 0.04 6.48 -23.03
N PRO A 319 0.15 5.15 -23.15
CA PRO A 319 -0.70 4.22 -22.41
C PRO A 319 -0.39 4.21 -20.91
N GLN A 320 -1.42 3.97 -20.10
CA GLN A 320 -1.36 3.81 -18.66
C GLN A 320 -2.04 2.48 -18.26
N ASN A 321 -1.54 1.87 -17.18
CA ASN A 321 -2.15 0.68 -16.58
C ASN A 321 -2.40 -0.47 -17.58
N GLY A 322 -1.50 -0.68 -18.54
CA GLY A 322 -1.59 -1.76 -19.53
C GLY A 322 -2.54 -1.49 -20.71
N PHE A 323 -2.95 -0.24 -20.93
CA PHE A 323 -3.79 0.12 -22.06
C PHE A 323 -3.18 -0.25 -23.41
N ASN A 324 -3.97 -0.98 -24.21
CA ASN A 324 -3.65 -1.40 -25.58
C ASN A 324 -4.79 -1.07 -26.57
N GLY A 325 -5.75 -0.25 -26.16
CA GLY A 325 -6.91 0.12 -26.98
C GLY A 325 -6.53 0.99 -28.17
N ASN A 326 -7.43 1.08 -29.16
CA ASN A 326 -7.27 1.94 -30.32
C ASN A 326 -7.87 3.32 -30.04
N VAL A 327 -7.02 4.36 -30.07
CA VAL A 327 -7.39 5.76 -29.86
C VAL A 327 -7.63 6.42 -31.21
N ALA A 328 -8.88 6.77 -31.51
CA ALA A 328 -9.27 7.50 -32.72
C ALA A 328 -9.23 9.01 -32.45
N PHE A 329 -8.72 9.79 -33.42
CA PHE A 329 -8.55 11.23 -33.24
C PHE A 329 -9.64 12.05 -33.93
N SER A 330 -10.05 13.14 -33.28
CA SER A 330 -10.93 14.15 -33.86
C SER A 330 -10.50 15.55 -33.42
N THR A 331 -10.98 16.60 -34.10
CA THR A 331 -10.68 17.99 -33.76
C THR A 331 -11.91 18.87 -33.78
N THR A 332 -11.92 19.88 -32.91
CA THR A 332 -12.85 21.02 -32.95
C THR A 332 -12.09 22.34 -32.82
N GLY A 333 -12.74 23.48 -33.11
CA GLY A 333 -12.13 24.81 -32.95
C GLY A 333 -11.26 25.30 -34.12
N LEU A 334 -11.35 24.66 -35.29
CA LEU A 334 -10.69 25.15 -36.50
C LEU A 334 -11.32 26.46 -37.02
N PRO A 335 -10.53 27.41 -37.55
CA PRO A 335 -11.07 28.61 -38.21
C PRO A 335 -11.79 28.24 -39.52
N ALA A 336 -12.67 29.13 -39.98
CA ALA A 336 -13.38 28.95 -41.24
C ALA A 336 -12.41 28.78 -42.42
N GLY A 337 -12.66 27.77 -43.26
CA GLY A 337 -11.80 27.43 -44.40
C GLY A 337 -10.52 26.66 -44.05
N ALA A 338 -10.37 26.19 -42.81
CA ALA A 338 -9.32 25.24 -42.44
C ALA A 338 -9.85 23.80 -42.35
N SER A 339 -9.03 22.82 -42.75
CA SER A 339 -9.36 21.40 -42.74
C SER A 339 -8.27 20.57 -42.05
N PRO A 340 -8.63 19.70 -41.08
CA PRO A 340 -7.71 18.79 -40.41
C PRO A 340 -7.54 17.47 -41.18
N SER A 341 -6.37 16.84 -41.06
CA SER A 341 -6.11 15.46 -41.51
C SER A 341 -5.14 14.79 -40.55
N PHE A 342 -5.45 13.57 -40.10
CA PHE A 342 -4.61 12.78 -39.21
C PHE A 342 -3.94 11.63 -39.97
N ASN A 343 -2.66 11.40 -39.73
CA ASN A 343 -1.94 10.24 -40.27
C ASN A 343 -0.99 9.63 -39.23
N PRO A 344 -1.31 8.44 -38.67
CA PRO A 344 -2.55 7.67 -38.88
C PRO A 344 -3.77 8.32 -38.20
N ALA A 345 -4.99 7.97 -38.64
CA ALA A 345 -6.25 8.49 -38.04
C ALA A 345 -6.56 7.91 -36.64
N SER A 346 -5.90 6.82 -36.27
CA SER A 346 -5.93 6.24 -34.93
C SER A 346 -4.60 5.57 -34.59
N VAL A 347 -4.34 5.39 -33.30
CA VAL A 347 -3.15 4.70 -32.77
C VAL A 347 -3.59 3.63 -31.77
N SER A 348 -3.06 2.42 -31.88
CA SER A 348 -3.31 1.33 -30.92
C SER A 348 -2.23 1.26 -29.86
N GLY A 349 -2.61 1.31 -28.59
CA GLY A 349 -1.69 1.29 -27.45
C GLY A 349 -0.85 2.56 -27.34
N SER A 350 0.38 2.52 -27.84
CA SER A 350 1.33 3.65 -27.82
C SER A 350 1.73 4.07 -29.23
N GLY A 351 1.88 5.37 -29.45
CA GLY A 351 2.39 5.87 -30.73
C GLY A 351 2.05 7.34 -30.96
N THR A 352 2.28 7.78 -32.19
CA THR A 352 2.04 9.17 -32.60
C THR A 352 1.17 9.26 -33.84
N SER A 353 0.48 10.40 -33.99
CA SER A 353 -0.25 10.79 -35.20
C SER A 353 0.15 12.20 -35.60
N THR A 354 0.35 12.44 -36.89
CA THR A 354 0.54 13.79 -37.41
C THR A 354 -0.82 14.38 -37.79
N LEU A 355 -1.21 15.46 -37.09
CA LEU A 355 -2.32 16.32 -37.50
C LEU A 355 -1.80 17.40 -38.44
N THR A 356 -2.17 17.32 -39.71
CA THR A 356 -1.97 18.39 -40.69
C THR A 356 -3.20 19.28 -40.73
N VAL A 357 -3.01 20.59 -40.60
CA VAL A 357 -4.07 21.59 -40.79
C VAL A 357 -3.76 22.38 -42.05
N SER A 358 -4.64 22.27 -43.04
CA SER A 358 -4.56 23.04 -44.29
C SER A 358 -5.56 24.19 -44.26
N THR A 359 -5.16 25.35 -44.78
CA THR A 359 -5.98 26.57 -44.79
C THR A 359 -6.28 27.00 -46.21
N SER A 360 -7.43 27.66 -46.42
CA SER A 360 -7.80 28.28 -47.69
C SER A 360 -7.22 29.69 -47.81
N SER A 361 -7.15 30.25 -49.03
CA SER A 361 -6.74 31.64 -49.24
C SER A 361 -7.69 32.66 -48.59
N SER A 362 -8.94 32.25 -48.31
CA SER A 362 -9.96 33.04 -47.61
C SER A 362 -10.01 32.80 -46.10
N THR A 363 -9.13 31.96 -45.55
CA THR A 363 -9.13 31.69 -44.10
C THR A 363 -8.78 32.99 -43.34
N PRO A 364 -9.64 33.43 -42.38
CA PRO A 364 -9.42 34.69 -41.68
C PRO A 364 -8.11 34.71 -40.90
N ILE A 365 -7.42 35.85 -40.95
CA ILE A 365 -6.27 36.15 -40.08
C ILE A 365 -6.75 36.21 -38.63
N GLY A 366 -5.99 35.60 -37.72
CA GLY A 366 -6.35 35.51 -36.31
C GLY A 366 -5.75 34.28 -35.63
N SER A 367 -6.02 34.14 -34.34
CA SER A 367 -5.61 32.99 -33.55
C SER A 367 -6.81 32.09 -33.28
N SER A 368 -6.63 30.78 -33.37
CA SER A 368 -7.66 29.78 -33.05
C SER A 368 -7.07 28.66 -32.20
N THR A 369 -7.77 28.29 -31.13
CA THR A 369 -7.42 27.13 -30.31
C THR A 369 -8.11 25.90 -30.89
N ILE A 370 -7.30 24.94 -31.33
CA ILE A 370 -7.76 23.64 -31.82
C ILE A 370 -7.73 22.67 -30.65
N MET A 371 -8.87 22.07 -30.34
CA MET A 371 -9.00 20.99 -29.38
C MET A 371 -8.93 19.65 -30.12
N ILE A 372 -7.98 18.82 -29.75
CA ILE A 372 -7.76 17.49 -30.30
C ILE A 372 -8.29 16.50 -29.27
N ALA A 373 -9.28 15.68 -29.63
CA ALA A 373 -9.75 14.59 -28.80
C ALA A 373 -9.17 13.27 -29.30
N GLY A 374 -8.81 12.39 -28.36
CA GLY A 374 -8.52 11.00 -28.60
C GLY A 374 -9.53 10.15 -27.86
N ASP A 375 -10.25 9.29 -28.56
CA ASP A 375 -11.34 8.47 -28.02
C ASP A 375 -11.05 6.97 -28.18
N SER A 376 -11.25 6.20 -27.11
CA SER A 376 -11.15 4.73 -27.11
C SER A 376 -12.26 4.13 -26.24
N GLY A 377 -13.38 3.76 -26.86
CA GLY A 377 -14.55 3.24 -26.15
C GLY A 377 -15.18 4.32 -25.27
N SER A 378 -15.19 4.13 -23.95
CA SER A 378 -15.68 5.12 -22.98
C SER A 378 -14.63 6.12 -22.49
N LEU A 379 -13.36 5.96 -22.90
CA LEU A 379 -12.26 6.82 -22.50
C LEU A 379 -12.05 7.92 -23.54
N SER A 380 -11.94 9.17 -23.08
CA SER A 380 -11.72 10.34 -23.92
C SER A 380 -10.76 11.31 -23.25
N HIS A 381 -9.73 11.74 -23.96
CA HIS A 381 -8.73 12.70 -23.50
C HIS A 381 -8.48 13.77 -24.55
N THR A 382 -8.16 14.98 -24.10
CA THR A 382 -7.96 16.13 -25.01
C THR A 382 -6.59 16.77 -24.89
N ALA A 383 -6.06 17.26 -26.00
CA ALA A 383 -4.90 18.13 -26.06
C ALA A 383 -5.23 19.39 -26.88
N ASN A 384 -4.73 20.54 -26.47
CA ASN A 384 -5.00 21.81 -27.16
C ASN A 384 -3.73 22.34 -27.84
N VAL A 385 -3.90 22.85 -29.05
CA VAL A 385 -2.85 23.58 -29.78
C VAL A 385 -3.41 24.89 -30.35
N THR A 386 -2.52 25.84 -30.65
CA THR A 386 -2.91 27.13 -31.21
C THR A 386 -2.48 27.22 -32.68
N LEU A 387 -3.41 27.60 -33.55
CA LEU A 387 -3.14 27.94 -34.95
C LEU A 387 -3.26 29.45 -35.11
N ASN A 388 -2.16 30.09 -35.47
CA ASN A 388 -2.13 31.51 -35.82
C ASN A 388 -2.13 31.65 -37.34
N ILE A 389 -3.17 32.27 -37.88
CA ILE A 389 -3.23 32.68 -39.26
C ILE A 389 -2.71 34.10 -39.34
N SER A 390 -1.58 34.29 -40.02
CA SER A 390 -1.02 35.62 -40.28
C SER A 390 -0.65 35.78 -41.75
N SER A 391 -0.78 36.98 -42.29
CA SER A 391 -0.27 37.22 -43.64
C SER A 391 1.26 37.06 -43.64
N GLN A 392 1.77 36.27 -44.57
CA GLN A 392 3.20 36.33 -44.89
C GLN A 392 3.42 37.66 -45.60
N GLN A 393 4.09 38.60 -44.95
CA GLN A 393 4.45 39.86 -45.57
C GLN A 393 5.62 39.62 -46.52
N THR A 394 5.40 39.77 -47.83
CA THR A 394 6.48 39.71 -48.81
C THR A 394 7.37 40.93 -48.64
N VAL A 395 8.67 40.75 -48.47
CA VAL A 395 9.63 41.87 -48.37
C VAL A 395 10.40 42.00 -49.69
N LEU A 396 10.30 43.15 -50.35
CA LEU A 396 11.04 43.47 -51.58
C LEU A 396 12.00 44.62 -51.32
N ASN A 397 13.28 44.46 -51.66
CA ASN A 397 14.28 45.51 -51.45
C ASN A 397 14.46 46.36 -52.72
N VAL A 398 14.43 47.69 -52.60
CA VAL A 398 14.57 48.59 -53.77
C VAL A 398 15.89 48.39 -54.53
N ARG A 399 16.94 47.91 -53.86
CA ARG A 399 18.23 47.60 -54.50
C ARG A 399 18.16 46.42 -55.44
N ASP A 400 17.31 45.43 -55.15
CA ASP A 400 17.11 44.27 -56.02
C ASP A 400 16.45 44.66 -57.35
N PHE A 401 15.83 45.84 -57.39
CA PHE A 401 15.22 46.43 -58.59
C PHE A 401 16.08 47.55 -59.21
N GLY A 402 17.32 47.71 -58.75
CA GLY A 402 18.34 48.58 -59.35
C GLY A 402 18.51 49.95 -58.68
N ALA A 403 17.95 50.19 -57.50
CA ALA A 403 18.22 51.45 -56.77
C ALA A 403 19.66 51.47 -56.27
N THR A 404 20.38 52.57 -56.53
CA THR A 404 21.79 52.73 -56.20
C THR A 404 22.01 53.29 -54.80
N GLY A 405 21.16 54.21 -54.34
CA GLY A 405 21.26 54.83 -53.01
C GLY A 405 22.50 55.72 -52.82
N ASN A 406 23.06 56.28 -53.89
CA ASN A 406 24.29 57.08 -53.86
C ASN A 406 24.07 58.61 -53.75
N GLY A 407 22.82 59.07 -53.70
CA GLY A 407 22.42 60.47 -53.57
C GLY A 407 22.47 61.30 -54.86
N THR A 408 22.89 60.72 -55.98
CA THR A 408 23.05 61.45 -57.26
C THR A 408 22.34 60.80 -58.44
N THR A 409 22.19 59.48 -58.44
CA THR A 409 21.44 58.73 -59.46
C THR A 409 19.95 58.79 -59.16
N LEU A 410 19.13 59.07 -60.18
CA LEU A 410 17.67 59.10 -60.05
C LEU A 410 17.11 57.67 -59.95
N ASP A 411 16.83 57.22 -58.72
CA ASP A 411 16.38 55.86 -58.38
C ASP A 411 14.85 55.65 -58.58
N THR A 412 14.13 56.65 -59.11
CA THR A 412 12.66 56.63 -59.28
C THR A 412 12.15 55.39 -60.01
N ALA A 413 12.83 54.97 -61.08
CA ALA A 413 12.43 53.80 -61.85
C ALA A 413 12.55 52.49 -61.03
N ALA A 414 13.60 52.36 -60.21
CA ALA A 414 13.80 51.20 -59.37
C ALA A 414 12.76 51.14 -58.23
N PHE A 415 12.48 52.28 -57.60
CA PHE A 415 11.41 52.38 -56.60
C PHE A 415 10.05 52.03 -57.20
N GLN A 416 9.71 52.58 -58.37
CA GLN A 416 8.42 52.30 -59.00
C GLN A 416 8.29 50.83 -59.46
N LYS A 417 9.38 50.21 -59.95
CA LYS A 417 9.41 48.78 -60.26
C LYS A 417 9.15 47.92 -59.01
N THR A 418 9.80 48.25 -57.89
CA THR A 418 9.61 47.53 -56.62
C THR A 418 8.17 47.65 -56.12
N LEU A 419 7.61 48.86 -56.12
CA LEU A 419 6.22 49.12 -55.75
C LEU A 419 5.23 48.40 -56.68
N ASN A 420 5.51 48.33 -57.99
CA ASN A 420 4.69 47.58 -58.92
C ASN A 420 4.74 46.07 -58.69
N ALA A 421 5.92 45.51 -58.38
CA ALA A 421 6.05 44.10 -58.02
C ALA A 421 5.32 43.75 -56.71
N CYS A 422 5.19 44.72 -55.79
CA CYS A 422 4.40 44.52 -54.58
C CYS A 422 2.90 44.35 -54.83
N LYS A 423 2.34 44.88 -55.94
CA LYS A 423 0.89 44.82 -56.24
C LYS A 423 0.34 43.40 -56.34
N SER A 424 1.17 42.41 -56.67
CA SER A 424 0.75 41.01 -56.79
C SER A 424 0.70 40.26 -55.45
N HIS A 425 1.04 40.91 -54.34
CA HIS A 425 1.12 40.28 -53.03
C HIS A 425 0.01 40.79 -52.09
N PRO A 426 -0.62 39.92 -51.29
CA PRO A 426 -1.70 40.30 -50.38
C PRO A 426 -1.23 41.20 -49.22
N SER A 427 0.05 41.17 -48.89
CA SER A 427 0.72 42.08 -47.96
C SER A 427 2.18 42.21 -48.36
N CYS A 428 2.65 43.43 -48.67
CA CYS A 428 4.01 43.65 -49.16
C CYS A 428 4.72 44.79 -48.42
N LEU A 429 5.98 44.59 -48.07
CA LEU A 429 6.90 45.59 -47.53
C LEU A 429 7.97 45.92 -48.59
N VAL A 430 7.97 47.15 -49.09
CA VAL A 430 9.09 47.69 -49.86
C VAL A 430 10.12 48.24 -48.89
N ASN A 431 11.28 47.59 -48.83
CA ASN A 431 12.38 47.98 -47.96
C ASN A 431 13.36 48.91 -48.69
N VAL A 432 13.62 50.07 -48.10
CA VAL A 432 14.67 51.02 -48.51
C VAL A 432 15.82 50.91 -47.51
N PRO A 433 16.88 50.16 -47.83
CA PRO A 433 17.90 49.78 -46.86
C PRO A 433 18.92 50.90 -46.61
N ALA A 434 19.45 50.94 -45.39
CA ALA A 434 20.62 51.74 -45.04
C ALA A 434 21.93 50.97 -45.33
N PRO A 435 23.08 51.66 -45.44
CA PRO A 435 23.21 53.11 -45.61
C PRO A 435 22.83 53.51 -47.05
N GLY A 436 22.25 54.68 -47.25
CA GLY A 436 22.03 55.19 -48.61
C GLY A 436 21.14 56.42 -48.68
N THR A 437 21.42 57.27 -49.66
CA THR A 437 20.57 58.40 -50.03
C THR A 437 19.98 58.10 -51.41
N TYR A 438 18.67 57.93 -51.48
CA TYR A 438 17.97 57.53 -52.69
C TYR A 438 17.31 58.77 -53.30
N LEU A 439 17.89 59.31 -54.36
CA LEU A 439 17.35 60.47 -55.06
C LEU A 439 16.17 60.01 -55.94
N ILE A 440 14.95 60.47 -55.67
CA ILE A 440 13.76 60.10 -56.43
C ILE A 440 12.91 61.33 -56.78
N GLY A 441 12.32 61.32 -57.98
CA GLY A 441 11.08 62.04 -58.30
C GLY A 441 9.83 61.35 -57.75
N ASN A 442 8.66 61.61 -58.35
CA ASN A 442 7.39 61.03 -57.92
C ASN A 442 7.39 59.49 -58.01
N VAL A 443 6.95 58.83 -56.93
CA VAL A 443 6.61 57.40 -56.91
C VAL A 443 5.16 57.20 -56.48
N VAL A 444 4.53 56.16 -57.02
CA VAL A 444 3.11 55.85 -56.82
C VAL A 444 2.94 54.52 -56.08
N MET A 445 2.34 54.59 -54.89
CA MET A 445 1.97 53.47 -54.05
C MET A 445 0.58 52.93 -54.38
N SER A 446 0.38 51.65 -54.09
CA SER A 446 -0.88 50.91 -54.20
C SER A 446 -1.35 50.37 -52.85
N SER A 447 -2.56 49.82 -52.79
CA SER A 447 -3.07 49.11 -51.61
C SER A 447 -2.12 48.01 -51.13
N ASN A 448 -2.24 47.67 -49.84
CA ASN A 448 -1.53 46.57 -49.18
C ASN A 448 0.01 46.66 -49.26
N THR A 449 0.53 47.88 -49.45
CA THR A 449 1.97 48.16 -49.59
C THR A 449 2.46 49.03 -48.43
N THR A 450 3.49 48.56 -47.73
CA THR A 450 4.23 49.32 -46.72
C THR A 450 5.57 49.76 -47.30
N LEU A 451 5.85 51.06 -47.36
CA LEU A 451 7.18 51.56 -47.69
C LEU A 451 7.98 51.78 -46.40
N ASN A 452 8.96 50.92 -46.15
CA ASN A 452 9.83 50.99 -44.98
C ASN A 452 11.15 51.67 -45.34
N VAL A 453 11.40 52.84 -44.76
CA VAL A 453 12.69 53.53 -44.85
C VAL A 453 13.50 53.18 -43.61
N ALA A 454 14.53 52.34 -43.77
CA ALA A 454 15.35 51.89 -42.67
C ALA A 454 16.06 53.06 -41.99
N THR A 455 16.28 52.97 -40.67
CA THR A 455 17.10 53.94 -39.93
C THR A 455 18.48 54.08 -40.58
N GLY A 456 18.84 55.30 -40.99
CA GLY A 456 20.08 55.59 -41.71
C GLY A 456 19.98 55.57 -43.24
N ALA A 457 18.80 55.27 -43.80
CA ALA A 457 18.48 55.54 -45.20
C ALA A 457 17.77 56.90 -45.33
N THR A 458 18.02 57.62 -46.42
CA THR A 458 17.35 58.88 -46.76
C THR A 458 16.67 58.73 -48.11
N VAL A 459 15.37 59.04 -48.20
CA VAL A 459 14.68 59.23 -49.48
C VAL A 459 14.72 60.73 -49.79
N GLN A 460 15.50 61.11 -50.78
CA GLN A 460 15.73 62.50 -51.16
C GLN A 460 14.91 62.85 -52.39
N GLY A 461 14.10 63.92 -52.31
CA GLY A 461 13.36 64.42 -53.47
C GLY A 461 14.27 65.08 -54.51
N SER A 462 14.06 64.76 -55.79
CA SER A 462 14.65 65.49 -56.90
C SER A 462 14.22 66.96 -56.87
N ASN A 463 15.11 67.87 -57.23
CA ASN A 463 14.81 69.29 -57.38
C ASN A 463 14.34 69.65 -58.81
N ASN A 464 14.25 68.68 -59.71
CA ASN A 464 13.77 68.87 -61.07
C ASN A 464 12.24 68.72 -61.13
N ALA A 465 11.54 69.78 -61.49
CA ALA A 465 10.08 69.79 -61.59
C ALA A 465 9.51 68.77 -62.60
N ALA A 466 10.30 68.40 -63.63
CA ALA A 466 9.88 67.40 -64.61
C ALA A 466 9.72 65.99 -64.03
N ASP A 467 10.36 65.70 -62.89
CA ASP A 467 10.27 64.40 -62.22
C ASP A 467 8.97 64.24 -61.41
N TYR A 468 8.12 65.28 -61.41
CA TYR A 468 6.83 65.31 -60.71
C TYR A 468 5.72 65.63 -61.72
N PRO A 469 4.91 64.65 -62.14
CA PRO A 469 3.81 64.89 -63.07
C PRO A 469 2.81 65.90 -62.53
N VAL A 470 2.30 66.79 -63.39
CA VAL A 470 1.22 67.72 -63.04
C VAL A 470 -0.12 66.98 -63.09
N ILE A 471 -0.88 67.06 -62.00
CA ILE A 471 -2.25 66.55 -61.90
C ILE A 471 -3.14 67.59 -61.24
N THR A 472 -4.45 67.35 -61.27
CA THR A 472 -5.38 68.06 -60.39
C THR A 472 -5.10 67.68 -58.93
N ILE A 473 -4.68 68.64 -58.12
CA ILE A 473 -4.44 68.48 -56.68
C ILE A 473 -5.32 69.43 -55.88
N ARG A 474 -5.43 69.20 -54.58
CA ARG A 474 -5.92 70.19 -53.63
C ARG A 474 -4.73 70.98 -53.08
N TRP A 475 -4.56 72.21 -53.55
CA TRP A 475 -3.50 73.11 -53.13
C TRP A 475 -4.12 74.29 -52.37
N GLU A 476 -3.66 74.52 -51.13
CA GLU A 476 -4.20 75.55 -50.23
C GLU A 476 -5.75 75.52 -50.11
N GLY A 477 -6.32 74.30 -50.10
CA GLY A 477 -7.76 74.06 -49.98
C GLY A 477 -8.56 74.12 -51.29
N ARG A 478 -7.96 74.56 -52.40
CA ARG A 478 -8.63 74.68 -53.72
C ARG A 478 -8.14 73.64 -54.72
N LEU A 479 -8.99 73.27 -55.67
CA LEU A 479 -8.57 72.43 -56.80
C LEU A 479 -7.76 73.26 -57.79
N ALA A 480 -6.57 72.77 -58.14
CA ALA A 480 -5.67 73.41 -59.10
C ALA A 480 -4.80 72.38 -59.81
N GLN A 481 -4.23 72.75 -60.96
CA GLN A 481 -3.15 71.97 -61.56
C GLN A 481 -1.87 72.17 -60.77
N GLY A 482 -1.27 71.08 -60.29
CA GLY A 482 -0.03 71.11 -59.54
C GLY A 482 0.74 69.81 -59.60
N HIS A 483 2.02 69.85 -59.24
CA HIS A 483 2.88 68.68 -59.24
C HIS A 483 2.44 67.66 -58.21
N ARG A 484 2.51 66.36 -58.55
CA ARG A 484 2.37 65.27 -57.58
C ARG A 484 3.41 65.41 -56.47
N GLY A 485 3.03 65.02 -55.26
CA GLY A 485 3.98 64.89 -54.15
C GLY A 485 5.04 63.82 -54.43
N LEU A 486 6.14 63.85 -53.68
CA LEU A 486 7.24 62.87 -53.78
C LEU A 486 6.75 61.42 -53.67
N ILE A 487 5.87 61.17 -52.71
CA ILE A 487 5.15 59.91 -52.54
C ILE A 487 3.67 60.21 -52.79
N TYR A 488 3.09 59.50 -53.74
CA TYR A 488 1.68 59.60 -54.09
C TYR A 488 1.03 58.23 -53.96
N ALA A 489 -0.26 58.17 -53.63
CA ALA A 489 -1.01 56.93 -53.60
C ALA A 489 -2.25 57.05 -54.48
N SER A 490 -2.53 56.01 -55.26
CA SER A 490 -3.65 56.00 -56.21
C SER A 490 -4.34 54.64 -56.21
N GLY A 491 -5.67 54.63 -56.37
CA GLY A 491 -6.45 53.39 -56.42
C GLY A 491 -6.40 52.60 -55.11
N LEU A 492 -6.34 53.29 -53.98
CA LEU A 492 -6.34 52.66 -52.67
C LEU A 492 -7.76 52.17 -52.34
N HIS A 493 -7.89 50.91 -51.96
CA HIS A 493 -9.02 50.41 -51.19
C HIS A 493 -8.95 51.03 -49.80
N TRP A 494 -9.72 52.09 -49.58
CA TRP A 494 -10.01 52.59 -48.24
C TRP A 494 -11.11 51.70 -47.66
N GLY A 495 -10.94 51.18 -46.44
CA GLY A 495 -11.95 50.38 -45.74
C GLY A 495 -13.18 51.17 -45.30
N TYR A 496 -13.69 52.07 -46.14
CA TYR A 496 -14.79 52.99 -45.83
C TYR A 496 -15.76 53.13 -47.02
N ASP A 497 -16.44 52.04 -47.37
CA ASP A 497 -17.63 52.04 -48.23
C ASP A 497 -18.85 52.66 -47.51
N GLN A 498 -18.77 53.94 -47.09
CA GLN A 498 -19.89 54.65 -46.45
C GLN A 498 -20.11 56.09 -46.94
N TRP A 499 -19.27 56.67 -47.81
CA TRP A 499 -19.55 58.01 -48.38
C TRP A 499 -19.21 58.07 -49.87
N ASN A 500 -20.02 57.38 -50.67
CA ASN A 500 -20.22 57.76 -52.07
C ASN A 500 -20.95 59.11 -52.10
N ALA A 501 -20.21 60.20 -52.26
CA ALA A 501 -20.73 61.33 -53.01
C ALA A 501 -20.31 61.09 -54.48
N PRO A 502 -21.25 60.96 -55.42
CA PRO A 502 -20.90 60.78 -56.82
C PRO A 502 -20.19 62.05 -57.31
N ASP A 503 -19.03 61.87 -57.92
CA ASP A 503 -18.45 62.87 -58.81
C ASP A 503 -19.52 63.21 -59.86
N GLN A 504 -20.04 64.44 -59.80
CA GLN A 504 -20.75 65.08 -60.90
C GLN A 504 -19.75 65.95 -61.66
N PRO A 505 -19.89 66.05 -63.00
CA PRO A 505 -18.84 66.42 -63.94
C PRO A 505 -18.20 67.80 -63.75
#